data_AF-A0A380KFS2-F1
#
_entry.id   AF-A0A380KFS2-F1
#
_cell.length_a   1.000
_cell.length_b   1.000
_cell.length_c   1.000
_cell.angle_alpha   90.00
_cell.angle_beta   90.00
_cell.angle_gamma   90.00
#
_symmetry.space_group_name_H-M   'P 1'
#
loop_
_entity.id
_entity.type
_entity.pdbx_description
1 polymer ?
#
loop_
_entity_poly.entity_id
_entity_poly.type
_entity_poly.pdbx_seq_one_letter_code
_entity_poly.pdbx_strand_id
1 'polypeptide(L)'
;MSAFASHLRQLRKDRGAKKEDIATYLGITPSYYNKFEAGARTPSLEVLVKLKTYFNCSLDELVASEEESTLVDRQLVVSYRDLCDMGFNERLAHGLIKEVYDSYQAEAIPKASLDKKVKFVYKKDVVALCNKLKEQLEEK
;
A
#
# COMPACT_ATOMS: atom_id res chain seq x y z
N MET A 1 13.50 -3.64 11.90
CA MET A 1 13.27 -4.79 10.98
C MET A 1 12.87 -4.19 9.64
N SER A 2 13.50 -4.59 8.54
CA SER A 2 13.15 -4.06 7.20
C SER A 2 11.79 -4.60 6.75
N ALA A 3 10.97 -3.78 6.07
CA ALA A 3 9.66 -4.15 5.55
C ALA A 3 9.74 -5.38 4.60
N PHE A 4 10.82 -5.48 3.82
CA PHE A 4 11.14 -6.64 3.00
C PHE A 4 11.36 -7.92 3.83
N ALA A 5 12.08 -7.80 4.94
CA ALA A 5 12.44 -8.95 5.77
C ALA A 5 11.21 -9.56 6.48
N SER A 6 10.27 -8.71 6.92
CA SER A 6 8.97 -9.16 7.44
C SER A 6 8.13 -9.83 6.36
N HIS A 7 8.08 -9.24 5.17
CA HIS A 7 7.30 -9.77 4.05
C HIS A 7 7.83 -11.13 3.56
N LEU A 8 9.15 -11.26 3.38
CA LEU A 8 9.79 -12.53 3.02
C LEU A 8 9.47 -13.65 4.04
N ARG A 9 9.42 -13.29 5.33
CA ARG A 9 9.05 -14.22 6.39
C ARG A 9 7.56 -14.62 6.34
N GLN A 10 6.67 -13.69 6.01
CA GLN A 10 5.25 -13.97 5.79
C GLN A 10 5.06 -14.88 4.58
N LEU A 11 5.61 -14.52 3.43
CA LEU A 11 5.55 -15.30 2.19
C LEU A 11 6.03 -16.75 2.41
N ARG A 12 7.11 -16.94 3.15
CA ARG A 12 7.59 -18.28 3.52
C ARG A 12 6.56 -19.07 4.32
N LYS A 13 5.92 -18.44 5.32
CA LYS A 13 4.91 -19.09 6.16
C LYS A 13 3.66 -19.45 5.35
N ASP A 14 3.18 -18.53 4.51
CA ASP A 14 1.97 -18.70 3.71
C ASP A 14 2.13 -19.81 2.67
N ARG A 15 3.36 -19.96 2.15
CA ARG A 15 3.73 -21.05 1.23
C ARG A 15 4.18 -22.33 1.94
N GLY A 16 4.15 -22.38 3.27
CA GLY A 16 4.53 -23.55 4.05
C GLY A 16 6.00 -23.98 3.89
N ALA A 17 6.87 -23.10 3.41
CA ALA A 17 8.24 -23.45 3.06
C ALA A 17 9.17 -23.45 4.29
N LYS A 18 10.07 -24.44 4.37
CA LYS A 18 11.09 -24.48 5.42
C LYS A 18 12.32 -23.67 5.00
N LYS A 19 12.98 -23.08 5.99
CA LYS A 19 14.20 -22.28 5.76
C LYS A 19 15.33 -23.12 5.16
N GLU A 20 15.41 -24.37 5.57
CA GLU A 20 16.40 -25.35 5.09
C GLU A 20 16.22 -25.65 3.59
N ASP A 21 14.97 -25.86 3.15
CA ASP A 21 14.65 -26.14 1.76
C ASP A 21 15.00 -24.94 0.85
N ILE A 22 14.65 -23.73 1.30
CA ILE A 22 14.98 -22.49 0.58
C ILE A 22 16.48 -22.28 0.53
N ALA A 23 17.18 -22.45 1.65
CA ALA A 23 18.63 -22.31 1.71
C ALA A 23 19.33 -23.29 0.76
N THR A 24 18.86 -24.54 0.72
CA THR A 24 19.34 -25.58 -0.20
C THR A 24 19.12 -25.19 -1.66
N TYR A 25 17.92 -24.72 -2.00
CA TYR A 25 17.61 -24.25 -3.37
C TYR A 25 18.47 -23.06 -3.79
N LEU A 26 18.73 -22.14 -2.86
CA LEU A 26 19.57 -20.96 -3.12
C LEU A 26 21.07 -21.27 -3.17
N GLY A 27 21.50 -22.42 -2.65
CA GLY A 27 22.91 -22.80 -2.50
C GLY A 27 23.62 -22.06 -1.36
N ILE A 28 22.90 -21.71 -0.30
CA ILE A 28 23.41 -20.97 0.86
C ILE A 28 23.19 -21.76 2.16
N THR A 29 23.81 -21.33 3.25
CA THR A 29 23.55 -21.93 4.56
C THR A 29 22.22 -21.44 5.15
N PRO A 30 21.51 -22.26 5.95
CA PRO A 30 20.30 -21.83 6.65
C PRO A 30 20.52 -20.59 7.53
N SER A 31 21.70 -20.49 8.15
CA SER A 31 22.12 -19.32 8.93
C SER A 31 22.26 -18.06 8.07
N TYR A 32 22.67 -18.19 6.80
CA TYR A 32 22.74 -17.07 5.86
C TYR A 32 21.33 -16.62 5.45
N TYR A 33 20.43 -17.56 5.15
CA TYR A 33 19.03 -17.26 4.87
C TYR A 33 18.32 -16.58 6.06
N ASN A 34 18.59 -17.03 7.29
CA ASN A 34 18.06 -16.40 8.51
C ASN A 34 18.42 -14.91 8.61
N LYS A 35 19.59 -14.49 8.11
CA LYS A 35 19.99 -13.07 8.12
C LYS A 35 19.12 -12.22 7.18
N PHE A 36 18.57 -12.80 6.13
CA PHE A 36 17.63 -12.12 5.24
C PHE A 36 16.30 -11.84 5.96
N GLU A 37 15.69 -12.86 6.57
CA GLU A 37 14.44 -12.70 7.34
C GLU A 37 14.61 -11.84 8.59
N ALA A 38 15.81 -11.77 9.16
CA ALA A 38 16.12 -10.87 10.27
C ALA A 38 16.33 -9.41 9.82
N GLY A 39 16.48 -9.18 8.50
CA GLY A 39 16.82 -7.86 7.94
C GLY A 39 18.26 -7.42 8.22
N ALA A 40 19.12 -8.34 8.67
CA ALA A 40 20.53 -8.07 8.95
C ALA A 40 21.39 -8.07 7.67
N ARG A 41 20.86 -8.65 6.57
CA ARG A 41 21.52 -8.66 5.27
C ARG A 41 20.49 -8.51 4.16
N THR A 42 20.86 -7.75 3.13
CA THR A 42 20.09 -7.65 1.89
C THR A 42 20.50 -8.77 0.93
N PRO A 43 19.55 -9.51 0.34
CA PRO A 43 19.85 -10.48 -0.71
C PRO A 43 20.37 -9.76 -1.97
N SER A 44 21.25 -10.41 -2.72
CA SER A 44 21.68 -9.92 -4.02
C SER A 44 20.57 -10.10 -5.06
N LEU A 45 20.69 -9.41 -6.20
CA LEU A 45 19.73 -9.52 -7.31
C LEU A 45 19.59 -10.97 -7.80
N GLU A 46 20.68 -11.73 -7.87
CA GLU A 46 20.65 -13.15 -8.22
C GLU A 46 19.83 -13.98 -7.24
N VAL A 47 19.96 -13.72 -5.94
CA VAL A 47 19.19 -14.41 -4.90
C VAL A 47 17.71 -14.03 -5.00
N LEU A 48 17.39 -12.76 -5.28
CA LEU A 48 16.01 -12.31 -5.49
C LEU A 48 15.36 -13.00 -6.69
N VAL A 49 16.08 -13.14 -7.81
CA VAL A 49 15.58 -13.86 -8.99
C VAL A 49 15.32 -15.34 -8.68
N LYS A 50 16.20 -15.99 -7.91
CA LYS A 50 15.97 -17.37 -7.46
C LYS A 50 14.77 -17.48 -6.51
N LEU A 51 14.64 -16.56 -5.56
CA LEU A 51 13.52 -16.50 -4.62
C LEU A 51 12.18 -16.31 -5.36
N LYS A 52 12.14 -15.42 -6.34
CA LYS A 52 10.99 -15.21 -7.23
C LYS A 52 10.56 -16.55 -7.86
N THR A 53 11.51 -17.26 -8.45
CA THR A 53 11.26 -18.56 -9.10
C THR A 53 10.81 -19.63 -8.10
N TYR A 54 11.42 -19.66 -6.91
CA TYR A 54 11.06 -20.61 -5.85
C TYR A 54 9.63 -20.41 -5.35
N PHE A 55 9.24 -19.16 -5.08
CA PHE A 55 7.92 -18.81 -4.58
C PHE A 55 6.86 -18.67 -5.68
N ASN A 56 7.27 -18.78 -6.95
CA ASN A 56 6.43 -18.60 -8.14
C ASN A 56 5.61 -17.30 -8.09
N CYS A 57 6.27 -16.20 -7.75
CA CYS A 57 5.68 -14.87 -7.65
C CYS A 57 6.36 -13.87 -8.61
N SER A 58 5.86 -12.65 -8.71
CA SER A 58 6.60 -11.56 -9.37
C SER A 58 7.70 -11.01 -8.44
N LEU A 59 8.71 -10.31 -9.00
CA LEU A 59 9.70 -9.62 -8.16
C LEU A 59 9.04 -8.52 -7.34
N ASP A 60 8.04 -7.86 -7.91
CA ASP A 60 7.25 -6.85 -7.23
C ASP A 60 6.53 -7.47 -6.03
N GLU A 61 5.85 -8.61 -6.20
CA GLU A 61 5.25 -9.34 -5.07
C GLU A 61 6.25 -9.81 -4.03
N LEU A 62 7.49 -10.15 -4.41
CA LEU A 62 8.53 -10.57 -3.46
C LEU A 62 9.05 -9.39 -2.61
N VAL A 63 9.05 -8.19 -3.17
CA VAL A 63 9.62 -6.99 -2.54
C VAL A 63 8.54 -6.13 -1.88
N ALA A 64 7.32 -6.15 -2.41
CA ALA A 64 6.19 -5.40 -1.94
C ALA A 64 5.83 -5.81 -0.52
N SER A 65 5.97 -4.89 0.43
CA SER A 65 5.41 -5.07 1.76
C SER A 65 3.88 -5.02 1.68
N GLU A 66 3.18 -5.69 2.60
CA GLU A 66 1.71 -5.59 2.73
C GLU A 66 1.22 -4.12 2.86
N GLU A 67 2.11 -3.17 3.19
CA GLU A 67 1.79 -1.75 3.18
C GLU A 67 1.55 -1.21 1.74
N GLU A 68 2.23 -1.74 0.74
CA GLU A 68 2.07 -1.37 -0.68
C GLU A 68 0.83 -1.99 -1.32
N SER A 69 0.42 -3.21 -0.93
CA SER A 69 -0.77 -3.87 -1.48
C SER A 69 -2.11 -3.21 -1.12
N THR A 70 -2.11 -2.29 -0.15
CA THR A 70 -3.30 -1.48 0.19
C THR A 70 -3.35 -0.14 -0.53
N LEU A 71 -2.33 0.16 -1.36
CA LEU A 71 -2.28 1.43 -2.07
C LEU A 71 -3.25 1.42 -3.24
N VAL A 72 -4.17 2.37 -3.17
CA VAL A 72 -5.14 2.66 -4.23
C VAL A 72 -4.45 3.50 -5.29
N ASP A 73 -4.80 3.27 -6.56
CA ASP A 73 -4.34 4.09 -7.68
C ASP A 73 -4.53 5.59 -7.38
N ARG A 74 -3.43 6.35 -7.46
CA ARG A 74 -3.39 7.79 -7.22
C ARG A 74 -4.38 8.56 -8.10
N GLN A 75 -4.68 8.05 -9.30
CA GLN A 75 -5.63 8.67 -10.21
C GLN A 75 -7.07 8.67 -9.69
N LEU A 76 -7.43 7.70 -8.85
CA LEU A 76 -8.79 7.52 -8.32
C LEU A 76 -9.07 8.37 -7.07
N VAL A 77 -8.02 8.93 -6.46
CA VAL A 77 -8.10 9.62 -5.19
C VAL A 77 -7.70 11.09 -5.29
N VAL A 78 -8.12 11.87 -4.28
CA VAL A 78 -7.80 13.29 -4.14
C VAL A 78 -7.53 13.61 -2.68
N SER A 79 -6.60 14.52 -2.43
CA SER A 79 -6.26 15.06 -1.11
C SER A 79 -6.62 16.54 -1.01
N TYR A 80 -6.55 17.07 0.20
CA TYR A 80 -6.68 18.51 0.46
C TYR A 80 -5.77 19.35 -0.45
N ARG A 81 -4.49 18.99 -0.56
CA ARG A 81 -3.52 19.74 -1.37
C ARG A 81 -3.90 19.73 -2.84
N ASP A 82 -4.33 18.57 -3.35
CA ASP A 82 -4.74 18.46 -4.76
C ASP A 82 -5.90 19.41 -5.09
N LEU A 83 -6.86 19.59 -4.17
CA LEU A 83 -7.96 20.55 -4.36
C LEU A 83 -7.47 22.00 -4.30
N CYS A 84 -6.54 22.32 -3.40
CA CYS A 84 -5.92 23.65 -3.35
C CYS A 84 -5.14 23.95 -4.63
N ASP A 85 -4.41 22.99 -5.18
CA ASP A 85 -3.66 23.11 -6.43
C ASP A 85 -4.59 23.30 -7.64
N MET A 86 -5.83 22.79 -7.56
CA MET A 86 -6.89 23.05 -8.54
C MET A 86 -7.53 24.45 -8.39
N GLY A 87 -7.12 25.24 -7.40
CA GLY A 87 -7.60 26.61 -7.16
C GLY A 87 -8.79 26.71 -6.20
N PHE A 88 -9.19 25.63 -5.53
CA PHE A 88 -10.23 25.70 -4.51
C PHE A 88 -9.71 26.35 -3.23
N ASN A 89 -10.56 27.14 -2.57
CA ASN A 89 -10.25 27.74 -1.28
C ASN A 89 -9.98 26.67 -0.22
N GLU A 90 -9.01 26.93 0.67
CA GLU A 90 -8.61 26.03 1.76
C GLU A 90 -9.78 25.55 2.62
N ARG A 91 -10.73 26.43 2.95
CA ARG A 91 -11.90 26.07 3.78
C ARG A 91 -12.83 25.11 3.05
N LEU A 92 -13.05 25.35 1.75
CA LEU A 92 -13.88 24.48 0.93
C LEU A 92 -13.20 23.14 0.71
N ALA A 93 -11.92 23.14 0.33
CA ALA A 93 -11.13 21.93 0.15
C ALA A 93 -11.10 21.08 1.43
N HIS A 94 -10.86 21.70 2.58
CA HIS A 94 -10.87 21.02 3.87
C HIS A 94 -12.26 20.46 4.19
N GLY A 95 -13.32 21.25 4.00
CA GLY A 95 -14.70 20.82 4.26
C GLY A 95 -15.11 19.63 3.41
N LEU A 96 -14.86 19.67 2.10
CA LEU A 96 -15.17 18.57 1.18
C LEU A 96 -14.45 17.28 1.56
N ILE A 97 -13.13 17.38 1.80
CA ILE A 97 -12.33 16.21 2.18
C ILE A 97 -12.82 15.67 3.52
N LYS A 98 -13.08 16.53 4.51
CA LYS A 98 -13.50 16.13 5.85
C LYS A 98 -14.87 15.44 5.83
N GLU A 99 -15.85 16.01 5.13
CA GLU A 99 -17.20 15.45 5.05
C GLU A 99 -17.20 14.06 4.40
N VAL A 100 -16.44 13.88 3.32
CA VAL A 100 -16.27 12.55 2.70
C VAL A 100 -15.48 11.61 3.60
N TYR A 101 -14.39 12.07 4.19
CA TYR A 101 -13.53 11.23 5.03
C TYR A 101 -14.26 10.73 6.28
N ASP A 102 -15.07 11.57 6.92
CA ASP A 102 -15.84 11.24 8.11
C ASP A 102 -16.99 10.26 7.79
N SER A 103 -17.39 10.12 6.51
CA SER A 103 -18.38 9.14 6.06
C SER A 103 -17.82 7.71 5.90
N TYR A 104 -16.50 7.53 5.84
CA TYR A 104 -15.88 6.22 5.64
C TYR A 104 -15.80 5.39 6.93
N GLN A 105 -15.95 4.08 6.79
CA GLN A 105 -15.46 3.14 7.80
C GLN A 105 -13.93 3.03 7.71
N ALA A 106 -13.27 2.78 8.85
CA ALA A 106 -11.80 2.83 8.97
C ALA A 106 -11.05 1.94 7.96
N GLU A 107 -11.66 0.82 7.55
CA GLU A 107 -11.11 -0.16 6.61
C GLU A 107 -11.23 0.29 5.14
N ALA A 108 -12.16 1.20 4.84
CA ALA A 108 -12.45 1.66 3.47
C ALA A 108 -11.64 2.92 3.07
N ILE A 109 -10.86 3.49 3.99
CA ILE A 109 -10.10 4.72 3.74
C ILE A 109 -9.00 4.44 2.73
N PRO A 110 -9.01 5.11 1.55
CA PRO A 110 -8.00 4.88 0.54
C PRO A 110 -6.64 5.39 1.03
N LYS A 111 -5.62 4.55 0.87
CA LYS A 111 -4.23 4.94 1.06
C LYS A 111 -3.62 5.08 -0.32
N ALA A 112 -3.07 6.24 -0.67
CA ALA A 112 -2.40 6.44 -1.96
C ALA A 112 -0.94 6.91 -1.79
N SER A 113 -0.47 6.93 -0.55
CA SER A 113 0.92 7.22 -0.20
C SER A 113 1.29 6.45 1.07
N LEU A 114 2.58 6.10 1.19
CA LEU A 114 3.16 5.55 2.41
C LEU A 114 3.19 6.60 3.55
N ASP A 115 3.07 7.88 3.22
CA ASP A 115 2.96 8.94 4.22
C ASP A 115 1.54 8.96 4.84
N LYS A 116 1.45 8.41 6.06
CA LYS A 116 0.22 8.32 6.86
C LYS A 116 -0.35 9.70 7.24
N LYS A 117 0.37 10.81 7.00
CA LYS A 117 -0.12 12.17 7.29
C LYS A 117 -1.07 12.70 6.23
N VAL A 118 -1.01 12.20 4.99
CA VAL A 118 -1.84 12.70 3.90
C VAL A 118 -3.13 11.90 3.85
N LYS A 119 -4.26 12.58 4.08
CA LYS A 119 -5.59 12.00 3.93
C LYS A 119 -6.02 12.05 2.47
N PHE A 120 -6.45 10.91 1.96
CA PHE A 120 -7.03 10.76 0.63
C PHE A 120 -8.50 10.35 0.75
N VAL A 121 -9.28 10.76 -0.23
CA VAL A 121 -10.66 10.30 -0.46
C VAL A 121 -10.82 9.97 -1.93
N TYR A 122 -11.78 9.12 -2.28
CA TYR A 122 -12.04 8.81 -3.69
C TYR A 122 -12.70 9.99 -4.40
N LYS A 123 -12.27 10.26 -5.63
CA LYS A 123 -12.86 11.32 -6.47
C LYS A 123 -14.35 11.11 -6.70
N LYS A 124 -14.78 9.86 -6.92
CA LYS A 124 -16.20 9.50 -7.09
C LYS A 124 -17.07 9.95 -5.92
N ASP A 125 -16.55 9.89 -4.70
CA ASP A 125 -17.32 10.18 -3.48
C ASP A 125 -17.42 11.69 -3.27
N VAL A 126 -16.37 12.45 -3.61
CA VAL A 126 -16.43 13.92 -3.68
C VAL A 126 -17.46 14.39 -4.70
N VAL A 127 -17.49 13.77 -5.89
CA VAL A 127 -18.49 14.08 -6.92
C VAL A 127 -19.91 13.75 -6.44
N ALA A 128 -20.10 12.59 -5.80
CA ALA A 128 -21.40 12.20 -5.24
C ALA A 128 -21.88 13.21 -4.18
N LEU A 129 -20.99 13.70 -3.33
CA LEU A 129 -21.29 14.73 -2.35
C LEU A 129 -21.72 16.05 -3.01
N CYS A 130 -21.00 16.50 -4.03
CA CYS A 130 -21.36 17.71 -4.77
C CYS A 130 -22.72 17.59 -5.47
N ASN A 131 -23.02 16.42 -6.07
CA ASN A 131 -24.31 16.16 -6.70
C ASN A 131 -25.45 16.16 -5.68
N LYS A 132 -25.24 15.53 -4.52
CA LYS A 132 -26.21 15.55 -3.41
C LYS A 132 -26.51 16.98 -2.94
N LEU A 133 -25.48 17.83 -2.82
CA LEU A 133 -25.65 19.24 -2.48
C LEU A 133 -26.43 19.99 -3.56
N LYS A 134 -26.17 19.71 -4.83
CA LYS A 134 -26.89 20.30 -5.96
C LYS A 134 -28.38 19.96 -5.90
N GLU A 135 -28.73 18.68 -5.73
CA GLU A 135 -30.13 18.22 -5.64
C GLU A 135 -30.87 18.90 -4.47
N GLN A 136 -30.25 19.00 -3.30
CA GLN A 136 -30.83 19.68 -2.13
C GLN A 136 -31.07 21.19 -2.32
N LEU A 137 -30.35 21.82 -3.25
CA LEU A 137 -30.53 23.23 -3.60
C LEU A 137 -31.59 23.42 -4.68
N GLU A 138 -31.74 22.47 -5.60
CA GLU A 138 -32.76 22.51 -6.67
C GLU A 138 -34.17 22.20 -6.13
N GLU A 139 -34.29 21.43 -5.04
CA GLU A 139 -35.56 21.12 -4.37
C GLU A 139 -36.08 22.24 -3.44
N LYS A 140 -35.31 23.33 -3.25
CA LYS A 140 -35.66 24.48 -2.41
C LYS A 140 -36.04 25.72 -3.21
#